data_AF-A0A538KQW4-F1
#
_entry.id   AF-A0A538KQW4-F1
#
_cell.length_a   1.000
_cell.length_b   1.000
_cell.length_c   1.000
_cell.angle_alpha   90.00
_cell.angle_beta   90.00
_cell.angle_gamma   90.00
#
_symmetry.space_group_name_H-M   'P 1'
#
loop_
_entity.id
_entity.type
_entity.pdbx_description
1 polymer ?
#
loop_
_entity_poly.entity_id
_entity_poly.type
_entity_poly.pdbx_seq_one_letter_code
_entity_poly.pdbx_strand_id
1 'polypeptide(L)' 'MTGDDPLADLVHDLRTPLAIVAGFAELLERRGGDLSPEQHDDYISRIRESADRMNELLDEALGI' A
#
# COMPACT_ATOMS: atom_id res chain seq x y z
N MET A 1 29.61 -11.74 -2.90
CA MET A 1 28.59 -11.49 -3.94
C MET A 1 27.43 -12.41 -3.63
N THR A 2 26.59 -12.00 -2.69
CA THR A 2 25.35 -12.73 -2.36
C THR A 2 24.35 -12.20 -3.36
N GLY A 3 23.96 -13.04 -4.33
CA GLY A 3 23.09 -12.64 -5.43
C GLY A 3 21.77 -12.09 -4.93
N ASP A 4 21.29 -11.07 -5.63
CA ASP A 4 19.99 -10.42 -5.42
C ASP A 4 18.89 -11.50 -5.36
N ASP A 5 18.16 -11.57 -4.24
CA ASP A 5 16.98 -12.42 -4.11
C ASP A 5 15.76 -11.55 -4.48
N PRO A 6 15.19 -11.72 -5.69
CA PRO A 6 14.10 -10.86 -6.16
C PRO A 6 12.89 -10.89 -5.22
N LEU A 7 12.69 -11.97 -4.46
CA LEU A 7 11.63 -12.06 -3.46
C LEU A 7 11.96 -11.21 -2.23
N ALA A 8 13.22 -11.14 -1.81
CA ALA A 8 13.63 -10.30 -0.69
C ALA A 8 13.47 -8.80 -1.02
N ASP A 9 13.81 -8.41 -2.25
CA ASP A 9 13.65 -7.04 -2.74
C ASP A 9 12.16 -6.67 -2.87
N LEU A 10 11.34 -7.55 -3.47
CA LEU A 10 9.89 -7.37 -3.53
C LEU A 10 9.28 -7.21 -2.14
N VAL A 11 9.65 -8.07 -1.17
CA VAL A 11 9.15 -7.97 0.20
C VAL A 11 9.57 -6.66 0.86
N HIS A 12 10.80 -6.20 0.60
CA HIS A 12 11.27 -4.91 1.11
C HIS A 12 10.41 -3.76 0.57
N ASP A 13 10.16 -3.75 -0.74
CA ASP A 13 9.46 -2.65 -1.41
C ASP A 13 7.96 -2.64 -1.13
N LEU A 14 7.35 -3.82 -0.91
CA LEU A 14 5.95 -3.95 -0.50
C LEU A 14 5.66 -3.40 0.92
N ARG A 15 6.66 -3.32 1.81
CA ARG A 15 6.44 -2.86 3.20
C ARG A 15 5.88 -1.44 3.26
N THR A 16 6.37 -0.55 2.41
CA THR A 16 5.93 0.85 2.38
C THR A 16 4.45 0.99 2.00
N PRO A 17 4.00 0.53 0.81
CA PRO A 17 2.59 0.65 0.44
C PRO A 17 1.66 -0.15 1.36
N LEU A 18 2.11 -1.29 1.90
CA LEU A 18 1.33 -2.05 2.89
C LEU A 18 1.11 -1.25 4.18
N ALA A 19 2.15 -0.57 4.69
CA ALA A 19 2.03 0.28 5.87
C ALA A 19 1.05 1.44 5.65
N ILE A 20 1.01 1.99 4.43
CA ILE A 20 0.07 3.04 4.05
C ILE A 20 -1.36 2.50 4.05
N VAL A 21 -1.62 1.37 3.39
CA VAL A 21 -2.95 0.72 3.38
C VAL A 21 -3.43 0.46 4.81
N ALA A 22 -2.59 -0.17 5.63
CA ALA A 22 -2.94 -0.51 7.01
C ALA A 22 -3.24 0.75 7.85
N GLY A 23 -2.40 1.79 7.75
CA GLY A 23 -2.57 3.03 8.50
C GLY A 23 -3.85 3.78 8.14
N PHE A 24 -4.15 3.92 6.85
CA PHE A 24 -5.39 4.59 6.44
C PHE A 24 -6.64 3.76 6.73
N ALA A 25 -6.56 2.43 6.63
CA ALA A 25 -7.66 1.56 7.04
C ALA A 25 -7.94 1.68 8.55
N GLU A 26 -6.90 1.72 9.39
CA GLU A 26 -7.02 1.94 10.84
C GLU A 26 -7.60 3.32 11.16
N LEU A 27 -7.24 4.37 10.41
CA LEU A 27 -7.83 5.70 10.56
C LEU A 27 -9.31 5.72 10.19
N LEU A 28 -9.70 5.07 9.09
CA LEU A 28 -11.10 4.92 8.69
C LEU A 28 -11.91 4.13 9.72
N GLU A 29 -11.36 3.04 10.24
CA GLU A 29 -12.03 2.22 11.27
C GLU A 29 -12.25 3.03 12.56
N ARG A 30 -11.23 3.75 13.03
CA ARG A 30 -11.27 4.44 14.32
C ARG A 30 -11.96 5.79 14.29
N ARG A 31 -11.91 6.49 13.17
CA ARG A 31 -12.35 7.89 13.04
C ARG A 31 -13.34 8.11 11.91
N GLY A 32 -13.77 7.08 11.19
CA GLY A 32 -14.60 7.22 9.99
C GLY A 32 -15.88 8.04 10.19
N GLY A 33 -16.50 7.98 11.37
CA GLY A 33 -17.67 8.79 11.71
C GLY A 33 -17.38 10.29 11.94
N ASP A 34 -16.12 10.66 12.18
CA ASP A 34 -15.67 12.02 12.48
C ASP A 34 -14.97 12.69 11.28
N LEU A 35 -14.77 11.96 10.17
CA LEU A 35 -14.12 12.49 8.96
C LEU A 35 -15.09 13.33 8.15
N SER A 36 -14.60 14.42 7.55
CA SER A 36 -15.35 15.06 6.46
C SER A 36 -15.46 14.12 5.26
N PRO A 37 -16.46 14.29 4.39
CA PRO A 37 -16.54 13.52 3.14
C PRO A 37 -15.25 13.59 2.32
N GLU A 38 -14.60 14.75 2.24
CA GLU A 38 -13.34 14.90 1.48
C GLU A 38 -12.19 14.12 2.12
N GLN A 39 -12.09 14.10 3.45
CA GLN A 39 -11.06 13.34 4.16
C GLN A 39 -11.28 11.83 4.00
N HIS A 40 -12.53 11.39 4.08
CA HIS A 40 -12.90 10.00 3.87
C HIS A 40 -12.52 9.54 2.45
N ASP A 41 -12.84 10.35 1.43
CA ASP A 41 -12.51 10.06 0.04
C ASP A 41 -10.99 10.09 -0.23
N ASP A 42 -10.25 11.04 0.36
CA ASP A 42 -8.78 11.08 0.29
C ASP A 42 -8.17 9.79 0.88
N TYR A 43 -8.63 9.34 2.05
CA TYR A 43 -8.10 8.14 2.70
C TYR A 43 -8.35 6.89 1.86
N ILE A 44 -9.54 6.78 1.24
CA ILE A 44 -9.84 5.71 0.30
C ILE A 44 -8.95 5.79 -0.94
N SER A 45 -8.69 6.99 -1.48
CA SER A 45 -7.77 7.18 -2.60
C SER A 45 -6.36 6.70 -2.26
N ARG A 46 -5.84 7.05 -1.08
CA ARG A 46 -4.51 6.62 -0.60
C ARG A 46 -4.37 5.11 -0.47
N ILE A 47 -5.42 4.44 0.02
CA ILE A 47 -5.47 2.97 0.10
C ILE A 47 -5.42 2.39 -1.32
N ARG A 48 -6.24 2.92 -2.23
CA ARG A 48 -6.32 2.44 -3.61
C ARG A 48 -5.00 2.61 -4.36
N GLU A 49 -4.41 3.80 -4.32
CA GLU A 49 -3.12 4.10 -4.95
C GLU A 49 -2.01 3.18 -4.40
N SER A 50 -2.02 2.92 -3.10
CA SER A 50 -1.04 2.01 -2.49
C SER A 50 -1.26 0.55 -2.90
N ALA A 51 -2.52 0.12 -3.04
CA ALA A 51 -2.85 -1.20 -3.56
C ALA A 51 -2.43 -1.35 -5.03
N ASP A 52 -2.66 -0.33 -5.85
CA ASP A 52 -2.21 -0.30 -7.24
C ASP A 52 -0.67 -0.37 -7.31
N ARG A 53 0.04 0.37 -6.45
CA ARG A 53 1.51 0.28 -6.36
C ARG A 53 2.00 -1.11 -5.94
N MET A 54 1.29 -1.81 -5.04
CA MET A 54 1.63 -3.18 -4.68
C MET A 54 1.50 -4.13 -5.88
N ASN A 55 0.45 -3.96 -6.71
CA ASN A 55 0.30 -4.73 -7.93
C ASN A 55 1.41 -4.43 -8.93
N GLU A 56 1.78 -3.16 -9.13
CA GLU A 56 2.90 -2.78 -9.99
C GLU A 56 4.21 -3.45 -9.55
N LEU A 57 4.52 -3.45 -8.25
CA LEU A 57 5.72 -4.12 -7.72
C LEU A 57 5.69 -5.63 -7.96
N LEU A 58 4.52 -6.25 -7.84
CA LEU A 58 4.34 -7.68 -8.13
C LEU A 58 4.54 -7.97 -9.62
N ASP A 59 3.98 -7.15 -10.50
CA ASP A 59 4.12 -7.27 -11.95
C ASP A 59 5.59 -7.04 -12.38
N GLU A 60 6.26 -6.03 -11.82
CA GLU A 60 7.69 -5.74 -12.01
C GLU A 60 8.57 -6.94 -11.61
N ALA A 61 8.26 -7.60 -10.48
CA ALA A 61 9.03 -8.74 -9.97
C ALA A 61 8.74 -10.07 -10.70
N LEU A 62 7.49 -10.28 -11.13
CA LEU A 62 7.06 -11.50 -11.83
C LEU A 62 7.24 -11.42 -13.34
N GLY A 63 7.42 -10.22 -13.89
CA GLY A 63 7.58 -9.96 -15.32
C GLY A 63 6.34 -10.27 -16.16
N ILE A 64 5.14 -10.06 -15.59
CA ILE A 64 3.83 -10.32 -16.23
C ILE A 64 3.13 -9.05 -16.67
#